data_AF-A0A1D9Q3K7-F1
#
_entry.id   AF-A0A1D9Q3K7-F1
#
_cell.length_a   1.000
_cell.length_b   1.000
_cell.length_c   1.000
_cell.angle_alpha   90.00
_cell.angle_beta   90.00
_cell.angle_gamma   90.00
#
_symmetry.space_group_name_H-M   'P 1'
#
loop_
_entity.id
_entity.type
_entity.pdbx_description
1 polymer ?
#
loop_
_entity_poly.entity_id
_entity_poly.type
_entity_poly.pdbx_seq_one_letter_code
_entity_poly.pdbx_strand_id
1 'polypeptide(L)'
;MFLISVLRYALSILVPLSLIFTSYLYLYPAFHGCAFPSPEYDASEAYVNTLRKHALPNLYDANKVAPFRLLALGDPQLEGESSIRDIDSVNLPNLKKFLKDSGMSGSTNHSLLQRLRHSLHDIIDFWLDDLPKAFEVYRKRFDHIGNDYYLGHIYRATHWWLDPTHVAVLGDLVGSQWIDDEEFEERGRRYWNRVFRHGERIPDEVMSQPAFEFQDTVILGENAAAWKKRIINVAGNHDVGYAGDISRDRVARFERVFGKANYELRFQLPYKDTGFISTTAGNVDVRDMPEIRIVILNDMNLDTPVSDKDLQDESYRFLNDLISTSHAVERSALFTIVLTHIPLYKDEGICVDGPFFDFFDGEFENGVKEQNHLSRDASRGILEGIFGMSGNAEVAGQGMGRRGVVVTGHDHEGCDIYHHINQSSPEEEREWKCNRYTEVKRIADQSGIPGLREITVRSMMGDFAGNAGLLSLWFDRDSWEWQFEFVNCGLGTQHIWWFVHILDFITVIVGIVYGVWSAALKIRLVLGFDGNGNKGGKKGKKVTFEMIPSTSRVVPKKLTGKAGTSNEEVKGVVDRGSK
;
A
#
# COMPACT_ATOMS: atom_id res chain seq x y z
N MET A 1 -13.01 4.37 46.38
CA MET A 1 -14.15 3.53 45.95
C MET A 1 -14.72 3.99 44.61
N PHE A 2 -15.21 5.24 44.47
CA PHE A 2 -15.80 5.74 43.22
C PHE A 2 -14.90 5.62 41.97
N LEU A 3 -13.65 6.08 42.05
CA LEU A 3 -12.70 6.02 40.93
C LEU A 3 -12.42 4.58 40.44
N ILE A 4 -12.28 3.62 41.36
CA ILE A 4 -12.08 2.20 41.01
C ILE A 4 -13.28 1.65 40.24
N SER A 5 -14.49 1.98 40.71
CA SER A 5 -15.72 1.55 40.05
C SER A 5 -15.80 2.13 38.64
N VAL A 6 -15.51 3.42 38.46
CA VAL A 6 -15.50 4.08 37.15
C VAL A 6 -14.47 3.44 36.22
N LEU A 7 -13.22 3.25 36.67
CA LEU A 7 -12.17 2.61 35.89
C LEU A 7 -12.53 1.17 35.52
N ARG A 8 -13.15 0.41 36.44
CA ARG A 8 -13.63 -0.94 36.16
C ARG A 8 -14.71 -0.96 35.08
N TYR A 9 -15.71 -0.08 35.16
CA TYR A 9 -16.76 0.02 34.13
C TYR A 9 -16.19 0.48 32.79
N ALA A 10 -15.24 1.41 32.79
CA ALA A 10 -14.53 1.82 31.59
C ALA A 10 -13.81 0.62 30.95
N LEU A 11 -13.05 -0.16 31.73
CA LEU A 11 -12.38 -1.37 31.23
C LEU A 11 -13.33 -2.44 30.71
N SER A 12 -14.51 -2.59 31.32
CA SER A 12 -15.55 -3.52 30.83
C SER A 12 -16.06 -3.16 29.42
N ILE A 13 -15.87 -1.93 28.96
CA ILE A 13 -16.23 -1.48 27.61
C ILE A 13 -14.98 -1.43 26.72
N LEU A 14 -13.91 -0.80 27.22
CA LEU A 14 -12.67 -0.58 26.49
C LEU A 14 -12.00 -1.88 26.06
N VAL A 15 -11.93 -2.89 26.94
CA VAL A 15 -11.26 -4.16 26.62
C VAL A 15 -11.96 -4.91 25.48
N PRO A 16 -13.29 -5.17 25.53
CA PRO A 16 -13.97 -5.81 24.40
C PRO A 16 -13.86 -5.02 23.09
N LEU A 17 -14.02 -3.69 23.13
CA LEU A 17 -13.91 -2.86 21.93
C LEU A 17 -12.51 -2.91 21.32
N SER A 18 -11.48 -2.77 22.15
CA SER A 18 -10.08 -2.90 21.72
C SER A 18 -9.86 -4.25 21.06
N LEU A 19 -10.22 -5.36 21.73
CA LEU A 19 -10.06 -6.71 21.17
C LEU A 19 -10.77 -6.89 19.83
N ILE A 20 -12.00 -6.37 19.68
CA ILE A 20 -12.75 -6.45 18.41
C ILE A 20 -12.02 -5.69 17.30
N PHE A 21 -11.63 -4.44 17.57
CA PHE A 21 -10.99 -3.59 16.56
C PHE A 21 -9.57 -4.03 16.22
N THR A 22 -8.77 -4.45 17.21
CA THR A 22 -7.45 -5.05 16.97
C THR A 22 -7.59 -6.34 16.16
N SER A 23 -8.58 -7.20 16.48
CA SER A 23 -8.82 -8.42 15.70
C SER A 23 -9.21 -8.10 14.26
N TYR A 24 -10.09 -7.12 14.05
CA TYR A 24 -10.45 -6.64 12.72
C TYR A 24 -9.21 -6.13 11.96
N LEU A 25 -8.41 -5.27 12.59
CA LEU A 25 -7.25 -4.66 11.95
C LEU A 25 -6.17 -5.69 11.57
N TYR A 26 -5.88 -6.66 12.43
CA TYR A 26 -4.83 -7.66 12.19
C TYR A 26 -5.29 -8.84 11.32
N LEU A 27 -6.61 -9.06 11.21
CA LEU A 27 -7.21 -10.09 10.35
C LEU A 27 -7.98 -9.47 9.18
N TYR A 28 -7.74 -8.20 8.85
CA TYR A 28 -8.45 -7.51 7.78
C TYR A 28 -8.42 -8.27 6.45
N PRO A 29 -7.32 -8.93 6.03
CA PRO A 29 -7.32 -9.64 4.76
C PRO A 29 -8.33 -10.79 4.75
N ALA A 30 -8.53 -11.44 5.91
CA ALA A 30 -9.55 -12.47 6.07
C ALA A 30 -10.96 -11.88 6.02
N PHE A 31 -11.22 -10.75 6.68
CA PHE A 31 -12.52 -10.07 6.65
C PHE A 31 -12.86 -9.48 5.28
N HIS A 32 -11.85 -9.05 4.51
CA HIS A 32 -12.02 -8.45 3.19
C HIS A 32 -12.03 -9.48 2.05
N GLY A 33 -11.96 -10.78 2.36
CA GLY A 33 -12.02 -11.81 1.34
C GLY A 33 -10.74 -11.92 0.49
N CYS A 34 -9.62 -11.38 0.96
CA CYS A 34 -8.40 -11.31 0.16
C CYS A 34 -7.84 -12.72 -0.09
N ALA A 35 -7.63 -13.04 -1.37
CA ALA A 35 -7.00 -14.26 -1.81
C ALA A 35 -6.33 -14.05 -3.17
N PHE A 36 -5.22 -14.75 -3.39
CA PHE A 36 -4.64 -14.83 -4.72
C PHE A 36 -5.62 -15.51 -5.69
N PRO A 37 -5.78 -15.02 -6.93
CA PRO A 37 -6.60 -15.71 -7.93
C PRO A 37 -6.14 -17.16 -8.13
N SER A 38 -7.09 -18.06 -8.35
CA SER A 38 -6.85 -19.50 -8.50
C SER A 38 -7.05 -19.96 -9.95
N PRO A 39 -6.49 -21.11 -10.35
CA PRO A 39 -6.62 -21.65 -11.71
C PRO A 39 -8.05 -21.88 -12.19
N GLU A 40 -8.98 -22.12 -11.28
CA GLU A 40 -10.40 -22.36 -11.58
C GLU A 40 -11.21 -21.04 -11.68
N TYR A 41 -10.56 -19.88 -11.51
CA TYR A 41 -11.11 -18.51 -11.58
C TYR A 41 -12.27 -18.20 -10.61
N ASP A 42 -12.61 -19.07 -9.66
CA ASP A 42 -13.59 -18.75 -8.61
C ASP A 42 -12.91 -18.05 -7.41
N ALA A 43 -13.15 -16.75 -7.28
CA ALA A 43 -12.66 -15.93 -6.17
C ALA A 43 -13.15 -16.43 -4.80
N SER A 44 -14.38 -16.95 -4.72
CA SER A 44 -14.93 -17.49 -3.47
C SER A 44 -14.19 -18.75 -3.07
N GLU A 45 -13.90 -19.62 -4.04
CA GLU A 45 -13.13 -20.83 -3.79
C GLU A 45 -11.67 -20.54 -3.42
N ALA A 46 -11.03 -19.59 -4.11
CA ALA A 46 -9.68 -19.12 -3.78
C ALA A 46 -9.60 -18.62 -2.32
N TYR A 47 -10.59 -17.82 -1.90
CA TYR A 47 -10.72 -17.35 -0.53
C TYR A 47 -10.95 -18.50 0.46
N VAL A 48 -11.90 -19.39 0.19
CA VAL A 48 -12.19 -20.54 1.06
C VAL A 48 -10.95 -21.43 1.23
N ASN A 49 -10.19 -21.67 0.16
CA ASN A 49 -8.95 -22.45 0.24
C ASN A 49 -7.87 -21.73 1.07
N THR A 50 -7.75 -20.40 0.92
CA THR A 50 -6.86 -19.57 1.75
C THR A 50 -7.27 -19.62 3.23
N LEU A 51 -8.56 -19.53 3.53
CA LEU A 51 -9.08 -19.66 4.90
C LEU A 51 -8.79 -21.05 5.48
N ARG A 52 -8.96 -22.13 4.70
CA ARG A 52 -8.65 -23.51 5.12
C ARG A 52 -7.19 -23.67 5.54
N LYS A 53 -6.25 -23.01 4.86
CA LYS A 53 -4.84 -23.03 5.23
C LYS A 53 -4.60 -22.61 6.69
N HIS A 54 -5.35 -21.62 7.18
CA HIS A 54 -5.20 -21.08 8.53
C HIS A 54 -6.10 -21.79 9.56
N ALA A 55 -7.35 -22.08 9.21
CA ALA A 55 -8.34 -22.60 10.14
C ALA A 55 -8.45 -24.14 10.15
N LEU A 56 -8.27 -24.79 9.01
CA LEU A 56 -8.49 -26.24 8.81
C LEU A 56 -7.44 -26.84 7.85
N PRO A 57 -6.15 -26.95 8.26
CA PRO A 57 -5.05 -27.30 7.36
C PRO A 57 -5.22 -28.66 6.65
N ASN A 58 -5.95 -29.59 7.25
CA ASN A 58 -6.25 -30.90 6.65
C ASN A 58 -7.15 -30.82 5.41
N LEU A 59 -7.86 -29.71 5.19
CA LEU A 59 -8.75 -29.48 4.05
C LEU A 59 -8.14 -28.52 3.01
N TYR A 60 -6.92 -28.02 3.25
CA TYR A 60 -6.22 -27.16 2.32
C TYR A 60 -5.78 -27.96 1.09
N ASP A 61 -6.11 -27.46 -0.09
CA ASP A 61 -5.71 -28.07 -1.36
C ASP A 61 -4.61 -27.23 -2.02
N ALA A 62 -3.39 -27.77 -2.02
CA ALA A 62 -2.25 -27.12 -2.65
C ALA A 62 -2.35 -27.08 -4.19
N ASN A 63 -3.13 -27.99 -4.81
CA ASN A 63 -3.27 -28.05 -6.26
C ASN A 63 -4.15 -26.92 -6.82
N LYS A 64 -4.99 -26.32 -5.97
CA LYS A 64 -5.84 -25.17 -6.32
C LYS A 64 -5.11 -23.82 -6.18
N VAL A 65 -3.82 -23.83 -5.89
CA VAL A 65 -3.03 -22.61 -5.69
C VAL A 65 -2.12 -22.41 -6.90
N ALA A 66 -2.16 -21.20 -7.47
CA ALA A 66 -1.29 -20.83 -8.57
C ALA A 66 0.19 -21.00 -8.18
N PRO A 67 1.03 -21.66 -9.00
CA PRO A 67 2.43 -21.94 -8.67
C PRO A 67 3.28 -20.67 -8.52
N PHE A 68 2.92 -19.60 -9.21
CA PHE A 68 3.53 -18.28 -9.04
C PHE A 68 2.48 -17.28 -8.54
N ARG A 69 2.83 -16.56 -7.48
CA ARG A 69 2.01 -15.56 -6.78
C ARG A 69 2.88 -14.37 -6.39
N LEU A 70 2.63 -13.22 -6.98
CA LEU A 70 3.36 -11.97 -6.74
C LEU A 70 2.50 -11.02 -5.91
N LEU A 71 2.98 -10.70 -4.71
CA LEU A 71 2.46 -9.60 -3.90
C LEU A 71 3.13 -8.30 -4.36
N ALA A 72 2.39 -7.43 -5.03
CA ALA A 72 2.87 -6.16 -5.54
C ALA A 72 2.40 -5.00 -4.64
N LEU A 73 3.32 -4.11 -4.27
CA LEU A 73 3.05 -2.97 -3.39
C LEU A 73 3.56 -1.69 -4.08
N GLY A 74 2.67 -0.71 -4.29
CA GLY A 74 3.01 0.55 -4.95
C GLY A 74 3.28 1.67 -3.95
N ASP A 75 4.32 2.46 -4.22
CA ASP A 75 4.54 3.81 -3.68
C ASP A 75 4.45 3.93 -2.15
N PRO A 76 5.29 3.20 -1.36
CA PRO A 76 5.32 3.39 0.10
C PRO A 76 5.84 4.79 0.52
N GLN A 77 6.70 5.41 -0.30
CA GLN A 77 7.21 6.78 -0.24
C GLN A 77 7.61 7.24 1.17
N LEU A 78 8.63 6.60 1.77
CA LEU A 78 9.07 6.95 3.12
C LEU A 78 9.71 8.34 3.16
N GLU A 79 9.08 9.25 3.91
CA GLU A 79 9.57 10.60 4.21
C GLU A 79 10.36 10.68 5.52
N GLY A 80 11.18 11.73 5.69
CA GLY A 80 12.03 12.00 6.85
C GLY A 80 12.14 13.49 7.20
N GLU A 81 13.16 13.87 7.96
CA GLU A 81 13.29 15.21 8.55
C GLU A 81 13.30 16.34 7.50
N SER A 82 13.84 16.12 6.30
CA SER A 82 13.83 17.14 5.23
C SER A 82 12.43 17.50 4.73
N SER A 83 11.41 16.67 4.94
CA SER A 83 10.03 17.04 4.60
C SER A 83 9.34 17.88 5.69
N ILE A 84 10.02 18.12 6.81
CA ILE A 84 9.49 18.87 7.94
C ILE A 84 9.90 20.34 7.84
N ARG A 85 8.89 21.21 7.72
CA ARG A 85 9.09 22.68 7.70
C ARG A 85 9.41 23.21 9.10
N ASP A 86 10.12 24.33 9.15
CA ASP A 86 10.38 25.08 10.39
C ASP A 86 11.05 24.26 11.50
N ILE A 87 11.93 23.32 11.15
CA ILE A 87 12.61 22.43 12.11
C ILE A 87 13.34 23.20 13.23
N ASP A 88 13.85 24.39 12.92
CA ASP A 88 14.52 25.29 13.86
C ASP A 88 13.61 25.81 14.99
N SER A 89 12.29 25.78 14.81
CA SER A 89 11.32 26.20 15.85
C SER A 89 11.43 25.36 17.12
N VAL A 90 11.89 24.11 17.03
CA VAL A 90 12.15 23.22 18.19
C VAL A 90 13.21 23.81 19.12
N ASN A 91 14.12 24.65 18.59
CA ASN A 91 15.15 25.33 19.36
C ASN A 91 14.64 26.59 20.10
N LEU A 92 13.34 26.92 19.97
CA LEU A 92 12.66 28.05 20.59
C LEU A 92 13.42 29.39 20.42
N PRO A 93 13.66 29.83 19.16
CA PRO A 93 14.49 30.99 18.86
C PRO A 93 13.98 32.29 19.49
N ASN A 94 12.66 32.51 19.54
CA ASN A 94 12.07 33.70 20.14
C ASN A 94 12.16 33.67 21.67
N LEU A 95 12.11 32.49 22.30
CA LEU A 95 12.42 32.36 23.73
C LEU A 95 13.88 32.72 24.03
N LYS A 96 14.83 32.26 23.20
CA LYS A 96 16.25 32.63 23.34
C LYS A 96 16.46 34.13 23.18
N LYS A 97 15.75 34.75 22.23
CA LYS A 97 15.78 36.19 21.98
C LYS A 97 15.19 36.98 23.15
N PHE A 98 14.05 36.54 23.68
CA PHE A 98 13.46 37.09 24.91
C PHE A 98 14.45 37.07 26.08
N LEU A 99 15.14 35.95 26.33
CA LEU A 99 16.13 35.83 27.41
C LEU A 99 17.32 36.78 27.22
N LYS A 100 17.69 37.07 25.98
CA LYS A 100 18.75 38.02 25.63
C LYS A 100 18.28 39.47 25.81
N ASP A 101 17.12 39.82 25.25
CA ASP A 101 16.63 41.21 25.18
C ASP A 101 16.06 41.71 26.51
N SER A 102 15.56 40.79 27.36
CA SER A 102 15.21 41.05 28.76
C SER A 102 16.42 41.30 29.67
N GLY A 103 17.64 40.97 29.21
CA GLY A 103 18.87 41.07 29.99
C GLY A 103 19.04 39.94 31.02
N MET A 104 18.27 38.86 30.91
CA MET A 104 18.38 37.68 31.78
C MET A 104 19.60 36.81 31.44
N SER A 105 20.07 36.85 30.19
CA SER A 105 21.18 36.00 29.70
C SER A 105 22.44 36.80 29.29
N GLY A 106 22.49 38.11 29.53
CA GLY A 106 23.67 38.94 29.21
C GLY A 106 23.44 40.45 29.27
N SER A 107 24.51 41.24 29.01
CA SER A 107 24.45 42.71 28.93
C SER A 107 23.76 43.15 27.64
N THR A 108 22.73 43.99 27.76
CA THR A 108 21.97 44.52 26.61
C THR A 108 22.19 46.04 26.48
N ASN A 109 22.39 46.51 25.24
CA ASN A 109 22.55 47.94 24.94
C ASN A 109 21.21 48.68 24.80
N HIS A 110 20.08 48.02 25.07
CA HIS A 110 18.74 48.58 24.88
C HIS A 110 18.31 49.45 26.07
N SER A 111 17.63 50.56 25.77
CA SER A 111 16.93 51.37 26.79
C SER A 111 15.77 50.59 27.43
N LEU A 112 15.30 51.00 28.61
CA LEU A 112 14.23 50.30 29.33
C LEU A 112 12.94 50.10 28.51
N LEU A 113 12.52 51.12 27.74
CA LEU A 113 11.34 51.02 26.86
C LEU A 113 11.57 50.07 25.69
N GLN A 114 12.78 50.05 25.13
CA GLN A 114 13.14 49.09 24.07
C GLN A 114 13.18 47.66 24.62
N ARG A 115 13.75 47.44 25.81
CA ARG A 115 13.74 46.13 26.48
C ARG A 115 12.32 45.63 26.69
N LEU A 116 11.43 46.48 27.22
CA LEU A 116 10.03 46.12 27.43
C LEU A 116 9.32 45.79 26.11
N ARG A 117 9.51 46.61 25.08
CA ARG A 117 8.89 46.38 23.75
C ARG A 117 9.41 45.09 23.10
N HIS A 118 10.73 44.89 23.04
CA HIS A 118 11.32 43.71 22.41
C HIS A 118 10.98 42.44 23.19
N SER A 119 11.10 42.47 24.52
CA SER A 119 10.71 41.32 25.36
C SER A 119 9.23 40.97 25.21
N LEU A 120 8.34 41.95 25.06
CA LEU A 120 6.91 41.69 24.84
C LEU A 120 6.63 41.13 23.44
N HIS A 121 7.34 41.58 22.41
CA HIS A 121 7.24 41.01 21.07
C HIS A 121 7.75 39.56 21.05
N ASP A 122 8.93 39.32 21.60
CA ASP A 122 9.56 38.00 21.59
C ASP A 122 8.79 36.97 22.42
N ILE A 123 8.15 37.37 23.53
CA ILE A 123 7.30 36.45 24.30
C ILE A 123 6.00 36.15 23.55
N ILE A 124 5.42 37.11 22.83
CA ILE A 124 4.25 36.87 21.99
C ILE A 124 4.61 35.91 20.86
N ASP A 125 5.74 36.14 20.18
CA ASP A 125 6.23 35.27 19.11
C ASP A 125 6.57 33.87 19.63
N PHE A 126 7.10 33.74 20.84
CA PHE A 126 7.30 32.42 21.47
C PHE A 126 5.97 31.63 21.60
N TRP A 127 4.91 32.29 22.08
CA TRP A 127 3.61 31.61 22.27
C TRP A 127 2.85 31.37 20.97
N LEU A 128 2.94 32.29 20.01
CA LEU A 128 2.14 32.27 18.79
C LEU A 128 2.88 31.72 17.56
N ASP A 129 4.21 31.66 17.57
CA ASP A 129 5.03 31.18 16.46
C ASP A 129 5.88 29.96 16.86
N ASP A 130 6.77 30.08 17.86
CA ASP A 130 7.68 28.98 18.23
C ASP A 130 6.91 27.73 18.68
N LEU A 131 5.99 27.86 19.64
CA LEU A 131 5.29 26.71 20.22
C LEU A 131 4.39 25.97 19.20
N PRO A 132 3.54 26.65 18.40
CA PRO A 132 2.74 25.98 17.38
C PRO A 132 3.59 25.26 16.34
N LYS A 133 4.64 25.92 15.82
CA LYS A 133 5.56 25.31 14.84
C LYS A 133 6.33 24.13 15.42
N ALA A 134 6.84 24.26 16.65
CA ALA A 134 7.53 23.15 17.31
C ALA A 134 6.59 21.96 17.53
N PHE A 135 5.33 22.20 17.88
CA PHE A 135 4.32 21.15 17.98
C PHE A 135 4.06 20.48 16.63
N GLU A 136 3.98 21.24 15.54
CA GLU A 136 3.82 20.72 14.19
C GLU A 136 5.01 19.83 13.77
N VAL A 137 6.24 20.23 14.10
CA VAL A 137 7.46 19.42 13.89
C VAL A 137 7.34 18.07 14.62
N TYR A 138 7.01 18.07 15.91
CA TYR A 138 6.85 16.81 16.66
C TYR A 138 5.69 15.96 16.15
N ARG A 139 4.59 16.57 15.72
CA ARG A 139 3.46 15.88 15.10
C ARG A 139 3.90 15.19 13.81
N LYS A 140 4.57 15.90 12.89
CA LYS A 140 5.02 15.33 11.61
C LYS A 140 6.05 14.21 11.82
N ARG A 141 6.96 14.33 12.78
CA ARG A 141 7.85 13.22 13.20
C ARG A 141 7.08 11.99 13.68
N PHE A 142 6.04 12.19 14.47
CA PHE A 142 5.17 11.11 14.92
C PHE A 142 4.37 10.49 13.77
N ASP A 143 3.92 11.31 12.84
CA ASP A 143 3.22 10.87 11.63
C ASP A 143 4.13 10.01 10.74
N HIS A 144 5.42 10.35 10.56
CA HIS A 144 6.38 9.50 9.85
C HIS A 144 6.53 8.12 10.50
N ILE A 145 6.62 8.07 11.83
CA ILE A 145 6.68 6.80 12.55
C ILE A 145 5.40 5.99 12.33
N GLY A 146 4.24 6.64 12.44
CA GLY A 146 2.94 6.02 12.20
C GLY A 146 2.82 5.48 10.78
N ASN A 147 3.22 6.26 9.77
CA ASN A 147 3.22 5.87 8.37
C ASN A 147 4.03 4.59 8.16
N ASP A 148 5.28 4.53 8.64
CA ASP A 148 6.10 3.34 8.50
C ASP A 148 5.45 2.09 9.13
N TYR A 149 4.82 2.24 10.30
CA TYR A 149 4.16 1.11 10.96
C TYR A 149 2.83 0.72 10.29
N TYR A 150 2.11 1.68 9.73
CA TYR A 150 0.92 1.46 8.91
C TYR A 150 1.28 0.67 7.64
N LEU A 151 2.29 1.11 6.89
CA LEU A 151 2.80 0.42 5.70
C LEU A 151 3.28 -0.99 6.05
N GLY A 152 4.07 -1.10 7.13
CA GLY A 152 4.54 -2.40 7.60
C GLY A 152 3.41 -3.32 8.09
N HIS A 153 2.29 -2.76 8.56
CA HIS A 153 1.11 -3.54 8.93
C HIS A 153 0.47 -4.19 7.70
N ILE A 154 0.30 -3.43 6.61
CA ILE A 154 -0.21 -3.95 5.33
C ILE A 154 0.67 -5.09 4.84
N TYR A 155 1.98 -4.87 4.74
CA TYR A 155 2.92 -5.90 4.29
C TYR A 155 2.86 -7.15 5.16
N ARG A 156 2.95 -7.02 6.48
CA ARG A 156 2.96 -8.19 7.39
C ARG A 156 1.65 -8.96 7.37
N ALA A 157 0.51 -8.26 7.38
CA ALA A 157 -0.80 -8.90 7.39
C ALA A 157 -1.08 -9.64 6.07
N THR A 158 -0.80 -9.01 4.93
CA THR A 158 -0.98 -9.61 3.61
C THR A 158 0.01 -10.74 3.36
N HIS A 159 1.29 -10.57 3.70
CA HIS A 159 2.32 -11.60 3.54
C HIS A 159 2.00 -12.86 4.35
N TRP A 160 1.59 -12.70 5.62
CA TRP A 160 1.19 -13.83 6.47
C TRP A 160 -0.09 -14.51 5.98
N TRP A 161 -1.12 -13.73 5.63
CA TRP A 161 -2.41 -14.29 5.24
C TRP A 161 -2.37 -14.98 3.87
N LEU A 162 -1.76 -14.34 2.88
CA LEU A 162 -1.80 -14.74 1.47
C LEU A 162 -0.67 -15.70 1.08
N ASP A 163 0.43 -15.73 1.85
CA ASP A 163 1.62 -16.55 1.58
C ASP A 163 2.10 -16.47 0.11
N PRO A 164 2.54 -15.28 -0.34
CA PRO A 164 3.02 -15.07 -1.69
C PRO A 164 4.26 -15.93 -1.98
N THR A 165 4.59 -16.09 -3.27
CA THR A 165 5.87 -16.70 -3.68
C THR A 165 6.97 -15.67 -3.90
N HIS A 166 6.57 -14.48 -4.35
CA HIS A 166 7.42 -13.35 -4.69
C HIS A 166 6.78 -12.07 -4.17
N VAL A 167 7.60 -11.08 -3.85
CA VAL A 167 7.16 -9.74 -3.43
C VAL A 167 7.86 -8.70 -4.30
N ALA A 168 7.13 -7.71 -4.78
CA ALA A 168 7.68 -6.55 -5.47
C ALA A 168 7.18 -5.24 -4.86
N VAL A 169 8.06 -4.24 -4.84
CA VAL A 169 7.74 -2.85 -4.51
C VAL A 169 8.01 -2.01 -5.75
N LEU A 170 6.97 -1.37 -6.26
CA LEU A 170 6.91 -0.83 -7.62
C LEU A 170 7.31 0.65 -7.64
N GLY A 171 8.51 0.97 -7.16
CA GLY A 171 9.04 2.34 -7.11
C GLY A 171 8.50 3.18 -5.97
N ASP A 172 9.05 4.38 -5.88
CA ASP A 172 8.88 5.35 -4.80
C ASP A 172 9.02 4.71 -3.42
N LEU A 173 10.13 4.02 -3.21
CA LEU A 173 10.44 3.31 -1.98
C LEU A 173 10.64 4.31 -0.83
N VAL A 174 11.43 5.35 -1.12
CA VAL A 174 11.78 6.43 -0.20
C VAL A 174 11.70 7.75 -0.96
N GLY A 175 11.26 8.82 -0.29
CA GLY A 175 11.54 10.15 -0.82
C GLY A 175 13.06 10.36 -0.80
N SER A 176 13.70 10.53 -1.94
CA SER A 176 15.16 10.65 -2.06
C SER A 176 15.55 11.87 -2.91
N GLN A 177 14.61 12.45 -3.64
CA GLN A 177 14.81 13.74 -4.28
C GLN A 177 15.21 14.81 -3.24
N TRP A 178 16.36 15.43 -3.44
CA TRP A 178 16.88 16.56 -2.66
C TRP A 178 17.27 16.27 -1.20
N ILE A 179 17.74 15.05 -0.89
CA ILE A 179 18.27 14.70 0.43
C ILE A 179 19.75 14.27 0.38
N ASP A 180 20.44 14.45 1.51
CA ASP A 180 21.79 13.95 1.71
C ASP A 180 21.83 12.42 1.95
N ASP A 181 23.03 11.86 1.95
CA ASP A 181 23.22 10.42 2.10
C ASP A 181 22.92 9.92 3.53
N GLU A 182 23.04 10.77 4.55
CA GLU A 182 22.73 10.38 5.93
C GLU A 182 21.24 10.11 6.08
N GLU A 183 20.41 11.03 5.58
CA GLU A 183 18.96 10.85 5.58
C GLU A 183 18.52 9.70 4.67
N PHE A 184 19.14 9.56 3.49
CA PHE A 184 18.85 8.44 2.57
C PHE A 184 19.07 7.09 3.25
N GLU A 185 20.20 6.91 3.93
CA GLU A 185 20.51 5.68 4.66
C GLU A 185 19.54 5.43 5.83
N GLU A 186 19.11 6.47 6.54
CA GLU A 186 18.11 6.33 7.60
C GLU A 186 16.73 5.95 7.06
N ARG A 187 16.31 6.51 5.92
CA ARG A 187 15.09 6.10 5.21
C ARG A 187 15.19 4.64 4.74
N GLY A 188 16.31 4.24 4.13
CA GLY A 188 16.59 2.86 3.73
C GLY A 188 16.60 1.88 4.92
N ARG A 189 17.16 2.28 6.06
CA ARG A 189 17.15 1.49 7.29
C ARG A 189 15.72 1.27 7.80
N ARG A 190 14.86 2.30 7.76
CA ARG A 190 13.44 2.18 8.15
C ARG A 190 12.65 1.31 7.17
N TYR A 191 12.92 1.44 5.88
CA TYR A 191 12.34 0.58 4.84
C TYR A 191 12.56 -0.90 5.19
N TRP A 192 13.80 -1.33 5.40
CA TRP A 192 14.12 -2.74 5.66
C TRP A 192 13.76 -3.22 7.08
N ASN A 193 13.92 -2.38 8.10
CA ASN A 193 13.77 -2.83 9.49
C ASN A 193 12.39 -2.60 10.09
N ARG A 194 11.58 -1.70 9.52
CA ARG A 194 10.25 -1.32 10.06
C ARG A 194 9.11 -1.69 9.11
N VAL A 195 9.19 -1.26 7.85
CA VAL A 195 8.13 -1.51 6.85
C VAL A 195 8.20 -2.97 6.39
N PHE A 196 9.29 -3.31 5.71
CA PHE A 196 9.55 -4.62 5.12
C PHE A 196 10.39 -5.51 6.03
N ARG A 197 10.08 -5.49 7.33
CA ARG A 197 10.81 -6.28 8.32
C ARG A 197 10.79 -7.77 7.94
N HIS A 198 11.97 -8.40 7.95
CA HIS A 198 12.24 -9.77 7.48
C HIS A 198 12.29 -9.95 5.95
N GLY A 199 12.06 -8.88 5.19
CA GLY A 199 12.42 -8.81 3.78
C GLY A 199 13.93 -8.70 3.60
N GLU A 200 14.41 -9.18 2.47
CA GLU A 200 15.83 -9.21 2.11
C GLU A 200 16.01 -8.61 0.71
N ARG A 201 17.05 -7.79 0.54
CA ARG A 201 17.50 -7.35 -0.79
C ARG A 201 17.93 -8.56 -1.60
N ILE A 202 17.58 -8.60 -2.89
CA ILE A 202 18.08 -9.65 -3.78
C ILE A 202 19.62 -9.49 -3.91
N PRO A 203 20.41 -10.58 -3.85
CA PRO A 203 21.85 -10.51 -4.08
C PRO A 203 22.20 -10.13 -5.52
N ASP A 204 23.29 -9.39 -5.73
CA ASP A 204 23.67 -8.86 -7.05
C ASP A 204 24.00 -9.95 -8.08
N GLU A 205 24.42 -11.12 -7.59
CA GLU A 205 24.73 -12.29 -8.40
C GLU A 205 23.49 -12.95 -8.98
N VAL A 206 22.31 -12.70 -8.40
CA VAL A 206 21.01 -13.20 -8.89
C VAL A 206 20.39 -12.21 -9.88
N MET A 207 20.76 -10.94 -9.83
CA MET A 207 20.25 -9.89 -10.73
C MET A 207 21.01 -9.89 -12.05
N SER A 208 20.63 -10.77 -12.95
CA SER A 208 21.31 -11.02 -14.22
C SER A 208 20.98 -10.00 -15.30
N GLN A 209 21.94 -9.75 -16.18
CA GLN A 209 21.73 -8.95 -17.39
C GLN A 209 21.21 -9.85 -18.54
N PRO A 210 20.51 -9.29 -19.53
CA PRO A 210 20.02 -10.06 -20.66
C PRO A 210 21.18 -10.68 -21.45
N ALA A 211 21.03 -11.95 -21.84
CA ALA A 211 22.05 -12.69 -22.57
C ALA A 211 21.42 -13.76 -23.47
N PHE A 212 22.06 -14.05 -24.62
CA PHE A 212 21.62 -15.13 -25.52
C PHE A 212 21.66 -16.50 -24.84
N GLU A 213 22.71 -16.78 -24.07
CA GLU A 213 22.87 -18.00 -23.28
C GLU A 213 22.66 -17.69 -21.79
N PHE A 214 21.40 -17.45 -21.40
CA PHE A 214 21.06 -17.11 -20.02
C PHE A 214 21.29 -18.28 -19.06
N GLN A 215 22.30 -18.19 -18.20
CA GLN A 215 22.72 -19.28 -17.30
C GLN A 215 21.99 -19.29 -15.95
N ASP A 216 21.38 -18.18 -15.56
CA ASP A 216 20.86 -17.99 -14.20
C ASP A 216 19.37 -18.38 -14.06
N THR A 217 18.90 -19.27 -14.93
CA THR A 217 17.51 -19.74 -14.88
C THR A 217 17.30 -20.61 -13.65
N VAL A 218 16.28 -20.29 -12.85
CA VAL A 218 15.94 -21.00 -11.61
C VAL A 218 14.71 -21.88 -11.80
N ILE A 219 14.63 -23.02 -11.12
CA ILE A 219 13.38 -23.81 -11.10
C ILE A 219 12.38 -23.16 -10.15
N LEU A 220 11.15 -22.91 -10.62
CA LEU A 220 10.10 -22.33 -9.79
C LEU A 220 9.79 -23.25 -8.60
N GLY A 221 9.85 -22.68 -7.39
CA GLY A 221 9.68 -23.42 -6.13
C GLY A 221 11.01 -23.90 -5.54
N GLU A 222 12.10 -23.90 -6.31
CA GLU A 222 13.45 -24.04 -5.75
C GLU A 222 13.78 -22.82 -4.89
N ASN A 223 14.39 -23.03 -3.74
CA ASN A 223 14.68 -21.97 -2.77
C ASN A 223 13.44 -21.11 -2.41
N ALA A 224 12.23 -21.68 -2.43
CA ALA A 224 10.98 -20.96 -2.17
C ALA A 224 11.01 -20.15 -0.86
N ALA A 225 11.65 -20.67 0.19
CA ALA A 225 11.77 -19.96 1.47
C ALA A 225 12.59 -18.66 1.36
N ALA A 226 13.58 -18.60 0.46
CA ALA A 226 14.35 -17.40 0.20
C ALA A 226 13.56 -16.41 -0.68
N TRP A 227 12.95 -16.89 -1.76
CA TRP A 227 12.14 -16.05 -2.65
C TRP A 227 10.93 -15.40 -1.97
N LYS A 228 10.37 -16.05 -0.94
CA LYS A 228 9.33 -15.45 -0.08
C LYS A 228 9.79 -14.23 0.71
N LYS A 229 11.09 -14.08 0.94
CA LYS A 229 11.70 -12.97 1.71
C LYS A 229 12.38 -11.95 0.80
N ARG A 230 12.88 -12.37 -0.35
CA ARG A 230 13.48 -11.49 -1.34
C ARG A 230 12.45 -10.50 -1.87
N ILE A 231 12.77 -9.22 -1.79
CA ILE A 231 11.93 -8.14 -2.32
C ILE A 231 12.54 -7.63 -3.63
N ILE A 232 11.72 -7.67 -4.68
CA ILE A 232 12.02 -7.09 -5.98
C ILE A 232 11.70 -5.60 -5.91
N ASN A 233 12.73 -4.76 -5.89
CA ASN A 233 12.57 -3.31 -5.84
C ASN A 233 12.73 -2.73 -7.24
N VAL A 234 11.75 -1.93 -7.66
CA VAL A 234 11.78 -1.11 -8.88
C VAL A 234 12.17 0.31 -8.47
N ALA A 235 12.93 1.02 -9.30
CA ALA A 235 13.25 2.43 -9.03
C ALA A 235 12.08 3.33 -9.45
N GLY A 236 11.68 4.27 -8.58
CA GLY A 236 10.69 5.30 -8.90
C GLY A 236 11.30 6.70 -9.06
N ASN A 237 10.46 7.66 -9.46
CA ASN A 237 10.90 9.04 -9.68
C ASN A 237 11.31 9.70 -8.35
N HIS A 238 10.66 9.39 -7.23
CA HIS A 238 11.07 9.90 -5.92
C HIS A 238 12.36 9.25 -5.40
N ASP A 239 12.73 8.07 -5.91
CA ASP A 239 13.95 7.35 -5.52
C ASP A 239 15.18 7.92 -6.21
N VAL A 240 15.14 8.00 -7.55
CA VAL A 240 16.31 8.35 -8.38
C VAL A 240 16.16 9.67 -9.16
N GLY A 241 14.94 10.19 -9.35
CA GLY A 241 14.64 11.35 -10.18
C GLY A 241 14.01 10.97 -11.53
N TYR A 242 13.30 11.90 -12.14
CA TYR A 242 12.90 11.82 -13.55
C TYR A 242 14.11 12.07 -14.45
N ALA A 243 13.95 11.92 -15.77
CA ALA A 243 14.98 12.17 -16.77
C ALA A 243 15.75 13.50 -16.57
N GLY A 244 15.08 14.56 -16.09
CA GLY A 244 15.67 15.88 -15.91
C GLY A 244 16.45 16.09 -14.60
N ASP A 245 16.35 15.18 -13.63
CA ASP A 245 17.04 15.31 -12.33
C ASP A 245 17.65 14.01 -11.80
N ILE A 246 17.56 12.91 -12.56
CA ILE A 246 18.31 11.69 -12.30
C ILE A 246 19.82 11.96 -12.37
N SER A 247 20.58 11.28 -11.52
CA SER A 247 22.04 11.39 -11.50
C SER A 247 22.69 10.10 -11.09
N ARG A 248 23.97 9.92 -11.47
CA ARG A 248 24.74 8.72 -11.13
C ARG A 248 24.79 8.46 -9.63
N ASP A 249 24.91 9.50 -8.81
CA ASP A 249 24.96 9.36 -7.35
C ASP A 249 23.63 8.82 -6.79
N ARG A 250 22.50 9.33 -7.29
CA ARG A 250 21.16 8.86 -6.89
C ARG A 250 20.91 7.41 -7.29
N VAL A 251 21.29 7.04 -8.51
CA VAL A 251 21.22 5.64 -8.97
C VAL A 251 22.14 4.75 -8.14
N ALA A 252 23.39 5.16 -7.90
CA ALA A 252 24.36 4.36 -7.15
C ALA A 252 23.93 4.10 -5.71
N ARG A 253 23.35 5.10 -5.01
CA ARG A 253 22.83 4.89 -3.65
C ARG A 253 21.56 4.04 -3.64
N PHE A 254 20.69 4.16 -4.64
CA PHE A 254 19.55 3.26 -4.82
C PHE A 254 20.03 1.82 -4.99
N GLU A 255 20.98 1.58 -5.89
CA GLU A 255 21.46 0.24 -6.18
C GLU A 255 22.14 -0.42 -4.99
N ARG A 256 22.90 0.37 -4.22
CA ARG A 256 23.51 -0.06 -2.96
C ARG A 256 22.48 -0.58 -1.96
N VAL A 257 21.39 0.15 -1.75
CA VAL A 257 20.42 -0.15 -0.67
C VAL A 257 19.30 -1.09 -1.11
N PHE A 258 18.84 -0.99 -2.36
CA PHE A 258 17.61 -1.62 -2.82
C PHE A 258 17.80 -2.68 -3.91
N GLY A 259 18.87 -2.59 -4.71
CA GLY A 259 19.14 -3.50 -5.82
C GLY A 259 19.34 -2.78 -7.15
N LYS A 260 19.91 -3.48 -8.14
CA LYS A 260 20.16 -2.93 -9.49
C LYS A 260 18.88 -2.33 -10.08
N ALA A 261 19.01 -1.22 -10.81
CA ALA A 261 17.87 -0.54 -11.41
C ALA A 261 17.30 -1.29 -12.63
N ASN A 262 18.14 -2.07 -13.33
CA ASN A 262 17.77 -2.85 -14.51
C ASN A 262 18.35 -4.28 -14.43
N TYR A 263 17.49 -5.30 -14.53
CA TYR A 263 17.90 -6.71 -14.58
C TYR A 263 16.73 -7.62 -15.02
N GLU A 264 17.03 -8.88 -15.33
CA GLU A 264 16.00 -9.89 -15.58
C GLU A 264 16.18 -11.15 -14.70
N LEU A 265 15.07 -11.81 -14.40
CA LEU A 265 14.99 -13.09 -13.70
C LEU A 265 14.22 -14.08 -14.57
N ARG A 266 14.63 -15.35 -14.58
CA ARG A 266 13.94 -16.41 -15.32
C ARG A 266 13.65 -17.61 -14.43
N PHE A 267 12.41 -18.07 -14.49
CA PHE A 267 11.91 -19.20 -13.71
C PHE A 267 11.28 -20.24 -14.61
N GLN A 268 11.70 -21.50 -14.51
CA GLN A 268 11.09 -22.60 -15.27
C GLN A 268 10.28 -23.51 -14.37
N LEU A 269 9.17 -24.08 -14.89
CA LEU A 269 8.41 -25.07 -14.13
C LEU A 269 9.20 -26.38 -13.92
N PRO A 270 9.07 -27.06 -12.77
CA PRO A 270 9.75 -28.32 -12.52
C PRO A 270 9.45 -29.39 -13.57
N TYR A 271 10.49 -30.08 -14.05
CA TYR A 271 10.41 -31.09 -15.13
C TYR A 271 9.40 -32.23 -14.87
N LYS A 272 9.21 -32.62 -13.60
CA LYS A 272 8.25 -33.66 -13.21
C LYS A 272 6.80 -33.25 -13.45
N ASP A 273 6.55 -31.94 -13.49
CA ASP A 273 5.23 -31.36 -13.68
C ASP A 273 4.96 -31.03 -15.14
N THR A 274 5.94 -31.07 -16.05
CA THR A 274 5.74 -30.58 -17.42
C THR A 274 5.38 -31.67 -18.43
N GLY A 275 5.73 -32.94 -18.22
CA GLY A 275 5.49 -33.98 -19.23
C GLY A 275 6.18 -33.64 -20.58
N PHE A 276 7.35 -32.99 -20.49
CA PHE A 276 8.16 -32.43 -21.58
C PHE A 276 8.46 -33.37 -22.75
N ILE A 277 8.33 -34.69 -22.54
CA ILE A 277 8.48 -35.72 -23.56
C ILE A 277 7.12 -36.38 -23.76
N SER A 278 6.43 -36.03 -24.85
CA SER A 278 5.29 -36.80 -25.34
C SER A 278 5.76 -37.76 -26.43
N THR A 279 5.85 -39.05 -26.12
CA THR A 279 6.08 -40.08 -27.13
C THR A 279 4.76 -40.48 -27.78
N THR A 280 4.43 -39.85 -28.89
CA THR A 280 3.32 -40.27 -29.76
C THR A 280 3.86 -40.84 -31.06
N ALA A 281 3.49 -42.09 -31.35
CA ALA A 281 3.72 -42.77 -32.64
C ALA A 281 5.19 -42.75 -33.17
N GLY A 282 6.18 -42.88 -32.28
CA GLY A 282 7.59 -43.05 -32.68
C GLY A 282 8.36 -41.75 -32.96
N ASN A 283 7.73 -40.58 -32.85
CA ASN A 283 8.40 -39.29 -32.84
C ASN A 283 8.41 -38.71 -31.41
N VAL A 284 9.56 -38.13 -31.03
CA VAL A 284 9.72 -37.38 -29.78
C VAL A 284 9.38 -35.93 -30.08
N ASP A 285 8.17 -35.49 -29.74
CA ASP A 285 7.83 -34.06 -29.76
C ASP A 285 8.34 -33.43 -28.47
N VAL A 286 9.44 -32.67 -28.60
CA VAL A 286 10.00 -31.85 -27.52
C VAL A 286 9.22 -30.53 -27.52
N ARG A 287 8.39 -30.32 -26.49
CA ARG A 287 7.67 -29.06 -26.30
C ARG A 287 8.56 -28.03 -25.62
N ASP A 288 8.25 -26.74 -25.78
CA ASP A 288 8.95 -25.68 -25.05
C ASP A 288 8.76 -25.85 -23.54
N MET A 289 9.84 -25.63 -22.78
CA MET A 289 9.78 -25.65 -21.33
C MET A 289 9.05 -24.40 -20.82
N PRO A 290 8.03 -24.55 -19.94
CA PRO A 290 7.30 -23.40 -19.41
C PRO A 290 8.19 -22.49 -18.57
N GLU A 291 8.20 -21.21 -18.93
CA GLU A 291 9.11 -20.21 -18.37
C GLU A 291 8.38 -18.91 -18.06
N ILE A 292 8.63 -18.37 -16.87
CA ILE A 292 8.26 -17.01 -16.46
C ILE A 292 9.53 -16.17 -16.52
N ARG A 293 9.51 -15.11 -17.31
CA ARG A 293 10.54 -14.08 -17.36
C ARG A 293 10.04 -12.85 -16.60
N ILE A 294 10.81 -12.34 -15.66
CA ILE A 294 10.51 -11.10 -14.95
C ILE A 294 11.58 -10.08 -15.33
N VAL A 295 11.16 -8.96 -15.90
CA VAL A 295 12.02 -7.85 -16.32
C VAL A 295 11.79 -6.71 -15.35
N ILE A 296 12.87 -6.23 -14.73
CA ILE A 296 12.84 -5.03 -13.90
C ILE A 296 13.46 -3.93 -14.75
N LEU A 297 12.64 -2.92 -15.07
CA LEU A 297 12.99 -1.83 -15.97
C LEU A 297 12.93 -0.51 -15.21
N ASN A 298 14.05 0.21 -15.19
CA ASN A 298 14.08 1.62 -14.81
C ASN A 298 13.69 2.47 -16.02
N ASP A 299 12.44 2.92 -16.02
CA ASP A 299 11.83 3.68 -17.09
C ASP A 299 12.00 5.21 -16.97
N MET A 300 12.65 5.72 -15.92
CA MET A 300 12.85 7.17 -15.69
C MET A 300 13.56 7.90 -16.83
N ASN A 301 14.36 7.19 -17.63
CA ASN A 301 15.24 7.74 -18.68
C ASN A 301 14.82 7.38 -20.11
N LEU A 302 13.62 6.80 -20.29
CA LEU A 302 13.15 6.44 -21.62
C LEU A 302 12.70 7.67 -22.42
N ASP A 303 12.16 8.69 -21.74
CA ASP A 303 11.74 9.94 -22.36
C ASP A 303 12.84 11.00 -22.40
N THR A 304 12.64 12.04 -23.22
CA THR A 304 13.60 13.12 -23.47
C THR A 304 12.97 14.49 -23.27
N PRO A 305 13.75 15.54 -22.91
CA PRO A 305 15.21 15.57 -22.76
C PRO A 305 15.69 14.95 -21.44
N VAL A 306 16.95 14.51 -21.40
CA VAL A 306 17.61 13.95 -20.21
C VAL A 306 18.73 14.86 -19.72
N SER A 307 18.95 14.84 -18.40
CA SER A 307 20.04 15.53 -17.73
C SER A 307 21.38 14.79 -17.85
N ASP A 308 21.34 13.46 -17.85
CA ASP A 308 22.50 12.57 -17.95
C ASP A 308 22.33 11.59 -19.12
N LYS A 309 23.06 11.84 -20.21
CA LYS A 309 23.01 11.02 -21.43
C LYS A 309 23.62 9.64 -21.24
N ASP A 310 24.62 9.49 -20.37
CA ASP A 310 25.25 8.18 -20.21
C ASP A 310 24.30 7.21 -19.48
N LEU A 311 23.54 7.71 -18.50
CA LEU A 311 22.48 6.94 -17.84
C LEU A 311 21.35 6.60 -18.81
N GLN A 312 20.99 7.50 -19.71
CA GLN A 312 20.03 7.18 -20.78
C GLN A 312 20.57 6.07 -21.69
N ASP A 313 21.81 6.18 -22.15
CA ASP A 313 22.44 5.16 -22.99
C ASP A 313 22.51 3.80 -22.28
N GLU A 314 22.72 3.77 -20.96
CA GLU A 314 22.68 2.53 -20.16
C GLU A 314 21.28 1.90 -20.15
N SER A 315 20.22 2.68 -19.93
CA SER A 315 18.84 2.19 -20.02
C SER A 315 18.49 1.67 -21.42
N TYR A 316 18.87 2.38 -22.48
CA TYR A 316 18.62 1.95 -23.86
C TYR A 316 19.48 0.73 -24.25
N ARG A 317 20.72 0.63 -23.76
CA ARG A 317 21.55 -0.59 -23.95
C ARG A 317 20.88 -1.79 -23.31
N PHE A 318 20.42 -1.67 -22.06
CA PHE A 318 19.67 -2.74 -21.40
C PHE A 318 18.42 -3.14 -22.19
N LEU A 319 17.61 -2.17 -22.64
CA LEU A 319 16.42 -2.45 -23.44
C LEU A 319 16.74 -3.14 -24.77
N ASN A 320 17.79 -2.70 -25.47
CA ASN A 320 18.23 -3.31 -26.73
C ASN A 320 18.77 -4.73 -26.52
N ASP A 321 19.54 -4.97 -25.46
CA ASP A 321 20.02 -6.30 -25.09
C ASP A 321 18.84 -7.21 -24.71
N LEU A 322 17.85 -6.70 -23.97
CA LEU A 322 16.63 -7.40 -23.62
C LEU A 322 15.85 -7.85 -24.87
N ILE A 323 15.68 -6.95 -25.84
CA ILE A 323 14.95 -7.22 -27.09
C ILE A 323 15.74 -8.20 -27.96
N SER A 324 17.03 -7.98 -28.16
CA SER A 324 17.87 -8.82 -29.04
C SER A 324 18.07 -10.25 -28.52
N THR A 325 18.05 -10.44 -27.19
CA THR A 325 18.19 -11.75 -26.53
C THR A 325 16.85 -12.39 -26.18
N SER A 326 15.73 -11.76 -26.55
CA SER A 326 14.39 -12.33 -26.34
C SER A 326 14.16 -13.55 -27.23
N HIS A 327 13.37 -14.50 -26.72
CA HIS A 327 12.92 -15.65 -27.51
C HIS A 327 12.04 -15.20 -28.69
N ALA A 328 11.92 -16.06 -29.71
CA ALA A 328 10.99 -15.85 -30.82
C ALA A 328 9.57 -15.55 -30.30
N VAL A 329 8.82 -14.71 -31.01
CA VAL A 329 7.46 -14.32 -30.59
C VAL A 329 6.48 -15.51 -30.63
N GLU A 330 6.79 -16.52 -31.44
CA GLU A 330 6.04 -17.78 -31.55
C GLU A 330 6.38 -18.80 -30.46
N ARG A 331 7.37 -18.54 -29.59
CA ARG A 331 7.74 -19.48 -28.53
C ARG A 331 6.54 -19.68 -27.61
N SER A 332 6.10 -20.93 -27.51
CA SER A 332 5.02 -21.33 -26.62
C SER A 332 5.50 -21.40 -25.17
N ALA A 333 4.57 -21.41 -24.22
CA ALA A 333 4.87 -21.57 -22.80
C ALA A 333 5.84 -20.54 -22.18
N LEU A 334 6.00 -19.36 -22.79
CA LEU A 334 6.72 -18.22 -22.22
C LEU A 334 5.74 -17.16 -21.73
N PHE A 335 5.99 -16.59 -20.54
CA PHE A 335 5.25 -15.45 -20.04
C PHE A 335 6.20 -14.38 -19.50
N THR A 336 6.04 -13.14 -19.94
CA THR A 336 6.89 -12.03 -19.50
C THR A 336 6.13 -11.07 -18.58
N ILE A 337 6.67 -10.83 -17.39
CA ILE A 337 6.21 -9.79 -16.46
C ILE A 337 7.20 -8.63 -16.56
N VAL A 338 6.76 -7.44 -16.95
CA VAL A 338 7.58 -6.22 -16.86
C VAL A 338 7.16 -5.46 -15.61
N LEU A 339 8.11 -5.25 -14.70
CA LEU A 339 7.96 -4.45 -13.50
C LEU A 339 8.65 -3.11 -13.72
N THR A 340 7.86 -2.03 -13.66
CA THR A 340 8.28 -0.67 -13.99
C THR A 340 7.61 0.33 -13.05
N HIS A 341 7.83 1.62 -13.20
CA HIS A 341 7.24 2.61 -12.29
C HIS A 341 6.37 3.63 -13.02
N ILE A 342 6.85 4.32 -14.05
CA ILE A 342 6.00 5.23 -14.83
C ILE A 342 5.11 4.42 -15.78
N PRO A 343 3.77 4.55 -15.69
CA PRO A 343 2.86 3.82 -16.54
C PRO A 343 3.02 4.17 -18.03
N LEU A 344 2.63 3.24 -18.90
CA LEU A 344 2.64 3.49 -20.35
C LEU A 344 1.63 4.59 -20.70
N TYR A 345 1.83 5.26 -21.83
CA TYR A 345 0.94 6.29 -22.34
C TYR A 345 -0.53 5.83 -22.39
N LYS A 346 -1.45 6.66 -21.87
CA LYS A 346 -2.90 6.41 -21.91
C LYS A 346 -3.63 7.71 -22.23
N ASP A 347 -4.69 7.66 -23.02
CA ASP A 347 -5.46 8.88 -23.28
C ASP A 347 -6.19 9.40 -22.03
N GLU A 348 -6.37 10.72 -21.96
CA GLU A 348 -7.03 11.38 -20.83
C GLU A 348 -8.45 10.84 -20.59
N GLY A 349 -8.80 10.63 -19.32
CA GLY A 349 -10.12 10.11 -18.90
C GLY A 349 -10.18 8.59 -18.72
N ILE A 350 -9.12 7.85 -19.08
CA ILE A 350 -9.05 6.39 -18.86
C ILE A 350 -8.62 6.06 -17.43
N CYS A 351 -7.55 6.69 -16.94
CA CYS A 351 -7.11 6.62 -15.55
C CYS A 351 -7.47 7.92 -14.82
N VAL A 352 -7.12 8.03 -13.53
CA VAL A 352 -7.35 9.28 -12.78
C VAL A 352 -6.47 10.38 -13.36
N ASP A 353 -5.19 10.06 -13.54
CA ASP A 353 -4.24 10.97 -14.18
C ASP A 353 -4.28 10.84 -15.70
N GLY A 354 -4.18 11.98 -16.39
CA GLY A 354 -3.97 12.05 -17.83
C GLY A 354 -2.48 12.14 -18.20
N PRO A 355 -2.12 12.08 -19.49
CA PRO A 355 -0.78 12.38 -19.97
C PRO A 355 -0.35 13.78 -19.55
N PHE A 356 0.81 13.87 -18.91
CA PHE A 356 1.37 15.13 -18.46
C PHE A 356 2.89 15.07 -18.53
N PHE A 357 3.50 16.19 -18.95
CA PHE A 357 4.93 16.42 -18.93
C PHE A 357 5.17 17.88 -18.50
N ASP A 358 6.03 18.05 -17.50
CA ASP A 358 6.65 19.33 -17.13
C ASP A 358 8.16 19.23 -17.36
N PHE A 359 8.78 20.35 -17.70
CA PHE A 359 10.20 20.41 -18.03
C PHE A 359 10.91 21.48 -17.20
N PHE A 360 12.17 21.26 -16.87
CA PHE A 360 12.98 22.32 -16.29
C PHE A 360 13.19 23.44 -17.31
N ASP A 361 13.07 24.69 -16.87
CA ASP A 361 13.17 25.90 -17.68
C ASP A 361 14.34 26.82 -17.24
N GLY A 362 14.59 27.86 -18.04
CA GLY A 362 15.57 28.89 -17.73
C GLY A 362 17.02 28.47 -17.97
N GLU A 363 17.93 28.80 -17.04
CA GLU A 363 19.37 28.51 -17.18
C GLU A 363 19.71 27.01 -16.98
N PHE A 364 18.74 26.21 -16.54
CA PHE A 364 18.90 24.78 -16.26
C PHE A 364 17.89 23.97 -17.09
N GLU A 365 18.02 23.97 -18.43
CA GLU A 365 17.24 23.12 -19.36
C GLU A 365 17.63 21.64 -19.22
N ASN A 366 17.45 21.06 -18.02
CA ASN A 366 18.00 19.76 -17.69
C ASN A 366 17.12 18.59 -18.10
N GLY A 367 15.92 18.80 -18.65
CA GLY A 367 15.06 17.72 -19.15
C GLY A 367 13.69 17.62 -18.49
N VAL A 368 13.10 16.44 -18.50
CA VAL A 368 11.78 16.17 -17.89
C VAL A 368 11.83 16.36 -16.38
N LYS A 369 11.05 17.30 -15.87
CA LYS A 369 10.94 17.58 -14.43
C LYS A 369 9.90 16.70 -13.75
N GLU A 370 8.80 16.43 -14.45
CA GLU A 370 7.68 15.64 -13.94
C GLU A 370 6.92 15.04 -15.12
N GLN A 371 6.45 13.80 -15.00
CA GLN A 371 5.55 13.19 -15.97
C GLN A 371 4.66 12.14 -15.30
N ASN A 372 3.42 12.02 -15.76
CA ASN A 372 2.47 11.03 -15.26
C ASN A 372 2.57 9.68 -15.99
N HIS A 373 2.95 9.72 -17.26
CA HIS A 373 2.99 8.58 -18.15
C HIS A 373 4.23 8.66 -19.03
N LEU A 374 4.69 7.54 -19.56
CA LEU A 374 5.69 7.52 -20.62
C LEU A 374 5.12 8.17 -21.89
N SER A 375 5.99 8.66 -22.77
CA SER A 375 5.54 9.11 -24.09
C SER A 375 4.96 7.96 -24.92
N ARG A 376 4.20 8.29 -25.98
CA ARG A 376 3.73 7.28 -26.94
C ARG A 376 4.87 6.47 -27.54
N ASP A 377 6.00 7.11 -27.83
CA ASP A 377 7.14 6.44 -28.45
C ASP A 377 7.83 5.47 -27.49
N ALA A 378 8.08 5.88 -26.25
CA ALA A 378 8.64 4.99 -25.21
C ALA A 378 7.69 3.80 -24.93
N SER A 379 6.38 4.08 -24.83
CA SER A 379 5.35 3.06 -24.63
C SER A 379 5.28 2.06 -25.78
N ARG A 380 5.35 2.56 -27.03
CA ARG A 380 5.44 1.72 -28.23
C ARG A 380 6.69 0.85 -28.19
N GLY A 381 7.84 1.39 -27.77
CA GLY A 381 9.08 0.64 -27.61
C GLY A 381 8.94 -0.56 -26.69
N ILE A 382 8.16 -0.45 -25.61
CA ILE A 382 7.86 -1.57 -24.71
C ILE A 382 6.94 -2.59 -25.38
N LEU A 383 5.81 -2.14 -25.94
CA LEU A 383 4.79 -3.02 -26.57
C LEU A 383 5.34 -3.77 -27.79
N GLU A 384 6.03 -3.07 -28.69
CA GLU A 384 6.54 -3.64 -29.94
C GLU A 384 7.93 -4.25 -29.77
N GLY A 385 8.76 -3.74 -28.87
CA GLY A 385 10.10 -4.26 -28.62
C GLY A 385 10.09 -5.48 -27.70
N ILE A 386 9.72 -5.29 -26.44
CA ILE A 386 9.79 -6.35 -25.41
C ILE A 386 8.81 -7.47 -25.74
N PHE A 387 7.57 -7.11 -26.11
CA PHE A 387 6.54 -8.09 -26.42
C PHE A 387 6.48 -8.46 -27.90
N GLY A 388 7.11 -7.73 -28.81
CA GLY A 388 7.11 -8.10 -30.23
C GLY A 388 5.73 -7.98 -30.89
N MET A 389 4.83 -7.16 -30.34
CA MET A 389 3.51 -6.93 -30.90
C MET A 389 3.59 -6.01 -32.12
N SER A 390 2.66 -6.14 -33.06
CA SER A 390 2.64 -5.32 -34.26
C SER A 390 1.25 -5.15 -34.85
N GLY A 391 0.96 -3.95 -35.33
CA GLY A 391 -0.21 -3.68 -36.17
C GLY A 391 -0.17 -4.36 -37.55
N ASN A 392 0.97 -4.94 -37.96
CA ASN A 392 1.09 -5.69 -39.20
C ASN A 392 0.95 -7.20 -38.94
N ALA A 393 -0.06 -7.82 -39.55
CA ALA A 393 -0.30 -9.27 -39.43
C ALA A 393 0.66 -10.14 -40.27
N GLU A 394 1.45 -9.55 -41.17
CA GLU A 394 2.40 -10.26 -42.05
C GLU A 394 3.74 -10.56 -41.39
N VAL A 395 3.96 -10.10 -40.15
CA VAL A 395 5.20 -10.34 -39.40
C VAL A 395 5.13 -11.64 -38.59
N ALA A 396 6.27 -12.01 -37.98
CA ALA A 396 6.39 -13.13 -37.06
C ALA A 396 5.26 -13.15 -36.01
N GLY A 397 4.75 -14.34 -35.68
CA GLY A 397 3.62 -14.51 -34.76
C GLY A 397 2.33 -13.79 -35.16
N GLN A 398 2.17 -13.46 -36.46
CA GLN A 398 1.04 -12.67 -36.99
C GLN A 398 0.87 -11.31 -36.30
N GLY A 399 1.97 -10.76 -35.75
CA GLY A 399 1.96 -9.52 -34.99
C GLY A 399 1.31 -9.60 -33.60
N MET A 400 0.86 -10.77 -33.14
CA MET A 400 0.24 -10.94 -31.82
C MET A 400 1.25 -10.80 -30.66
N GLY A 401 2.54 -10.99 -30.95
CA GLY A 401 3.61 -10.87 -29.96
C GLY A 401 3.62 -11.98 -28.90
N ARG A 402 4.41 -11.75 -27.86
CA ARG A 402 4.62 -12.63 -26.71
C ARG A 402 3.58 -12.36 -25.63
N ARG A 403 3.18 -13.40 -24.91
CA ARG A 403 2.30 -13.26 -23.75
C ARG A 403 3.00 -12.60 -22.57
N GLY A 404 2.26 -11.78 -21.85
CA GLY A 404 2.76 -11.16 -20.64
C GLY A 404 1.85 -10.10 -20.04
N VAL A 405 2.42 -9.34 -19.12
CA VAL A 405 1.74 -8.25 -18.39
C VAL A 405 2.76 -7.20 -17.96
N VAL A 406 2.36 -5.93 -17.97
CA VAL A 406 3.11 -4.84 -17.33
C VAL A 406 2.48 -4.56 -15.97
N VAL A 407 3.29 -4.50 -14.92
CA VAL A 407 2.86 -4.12 -13.58
C VAL A 407 3.69 -2.93 -13.11
N THR A 408 3.03 -1.83 -12.76
CA THR A 408 3.68 -0.53 -12.54
C THR A 408 3.14 0.18 -11.30
N GLY A 409 3.89 1.14 -10.77
CA GLY A 409 3.48 2.04 -9.68
C GLY A 409 3.08 3.43 -10.18
N HIS A 410 3.48 4.48 -9.45
CA HIS A 410 3.37 5.90 -9.80
C HIS A 410 1.97 6.53 -9.68
N ASP A 411 0.95 6.02 -10.40
CA ASP A 411 -0.44 6.49 -10.21
C ASP A 411 -1.00 5.90 -8.91
N HIS A 412 -1.03 6.74 -7.89
CA HIS A 412 -1.43 6.36 -6.55
C HIS A 412 -2.87 5.82 -6.47
N GLU A 413 -3.75 6.16 -7.40
CA GLU A 413 -5.15 5.69 -7.45
C GLU A 413 -5.27 4.31 -8.10
N GLY A 414 -4.27 3.91 -8.89
CA GLY A 414 -4.20 2.66 -9.61
C GLY A 414 -5.10 2.64 -10.86
N CYS A 415 -4.72 1.82 -11.83
CA CYS A 415 -5.42 1.73 -13.10
C CYS A 415 -5.20 0.37 -13.77
N ASP A 416 -6.25 -0.24 -14.30
CA ASP A 416 -6.20 -1.56 -14.96
C ASP A 416 -6.69 -1.43 -16.39
N ILE A 417 -5.77 -1.58 -17.34
CA ILE A 417 -6.01 -1.25 -18.74
C ILE A 417 -5.50 -2.33 -19.67
N TYR A 418 -6.02 -2.27 -20.90
CA TYR A 418 -5.58 -3.11 -22.01
C TYR A 418 -5.17 -2.21 -23.17
N HIS A 419 -3.89 -2.28 -23.53
CA HIS A 419 -3.36 -1.69 -24.75
C HIS A 419 -3.65 -2.61 -25.91
N HIS A 420 -4.11 -2.09 -27.03
CA HIS A 420 -4.34 -2.88 -28.23
C HIS A 420 -4.16 -2.06 -29.50
N ILE A 421 -3.91 -2.78 -30.59
CA ILE A 421 -3.87 -2.22 -31.94
C ILE A 421 -4.77 -3.05 -32.84
N ASN A 422 -5.59 -2.41 -33.67
CA ASN A 422 -6.51 -3.12 -34.57
C ASN A 422 -5.85 -3.35 -35.93
N GLN A 423 -5.48 -4.60 -36.24
CA GLN A 423 -4.84 -4.95 -37.52
C GLN A 423 -5.80 -4.83 -38.72
N SER A 424 -7.12 -4.81 -38.48
CA SER A 424 -8.14 -4.65 -39.54
C SER A 424 -8.30 -3.20 -40.01
N SER A 425 -7.80 -2.23 -39.24
CA SER A 425 -7.81 -0.82 -39.64
C SER A 425 -6.84 -0.57 -40.81
N PRO A 426 -7.11 0.43 -41.67
CA PRO A 426 -6.16 0.89 -42.68
C PRO A 426 -4.81 1.22 -42.05
N GLU A 427 -3.70 0.89 -42.72
CA GLU A 427 -2.34 1.02 -42.17
C GLU A 427 -2.02 2.44 -41.64
N GLU A 428 -2.50 3.47 -42.34
CA GLU A 428 -2.33 4.89 -41.96
C GLU A 428 -3.11 5.28 -40.69
N GLU A 429 -4.12 4.49 -40.31
CA GLU A 429 -4.99 4.71 -39.14
C GLU A 429 -4.68 3.73 -37.99
N ARG A 430 -3.69 2.84 -38.15
CA ARG A 430 -3.30 1.90 -37.11
C ARG A 430 -2.50 2.62 -36.03
N GLU A 431 -3.15 2.81 -34.88
CA GLU A 431 -2.57 3.39 -33.68
C GLU A 431 -2.83 2.49 -32.48
N TRP A 432 -1.91 2.53 -31.51
CA TRP A 432 -2.12 1.92 -30.20
C TRP A 432 -3.21 2.68 -29.45
N LYS A 433 -4.21 1.94 -28.97
CA LYS A 433 -5.32 2.42 -28.16
C LYS A 433 -5.31 1.71 -26.81
N CYS A 434 -5.90 2.36 -25.81
CA CYS A 434 -6.07 1.78 -24.49
C CYS A 434 -7.52 1.90 -24.04
N ASN A 435 -8.00 0.89 -23.31
CA ASN A 435 -9.31 0.88 -22.68
C ASN A 435 -9.21 0.23 -21.30
N ARG A 436 -10.15 0.52 -20.39
CA ARG A 436 -10.21 -0.16 -19.09
C ARG A 436 -10.41 -1.65 -19.31
N TYR A 437 -9.61 -2.49 -18.69
CA TYR A 437 -9.60 -3.94 -18.94
C TYR A 437 -11.00 -4.58 -18.77
N THR A 438 -11.78 -4.11 -17.81
CA THR A 438 -13.17 -4.57 -17.56
C THR A 438 -14.11 -4.40 -18.75
N GLU A 439 -13.88 -3.40 -19.60
CA GLU A 439 -14.72 -3.07 -20.76
C GLU A 439 -14.33 -3.92 -21.97
N VAL A 440 -13.06 -4.31 -22.07
CA VAL A 440 -12.46 -4.97 -23.23
C VAL A 440 -12.00 -6.40 -22.96
N LYS A 441 -12.37 -6.98 -21.80
CA LYS A 441 -12.05 -8.38 -21.46
C LYS A 441 -12.46 -9.39 -22.54
N ARG A 442 -13.50 -9.08 -23.34
CA ARG A 442 -13.96 -9.95 -24.43
C ARG A 442 -13.11 -9.90 -25.70
N ILE A 443 -12.32 -8.84 -25.90
CA ILE A 443 -11.48 -8.65 -27.08
C ILE A 443 -10.00 -8.95 -26.80
N ALA A 444 -9.62 -9.15 -25.53
CA ALA A 444 -8.23 -9.35 -25.11
C ALA A 444 -7.54 -10.59 -25.71
N ASP A 445 -8.32 -11.57 -26.18
CA ASP A 445 -7.80 -12.78 -26.84
C ASP A 445 -8.31 -12.91 -28.29
N GLN A 446 -8.84 -11.83 -28.86
CA GLN A 446 -9.39 -11.88 -30.22
C GLN A 446 -8.26 -11.83 -31.26
N SER A 447 -8.30 -12.77 -32.20
CA SER A 447 -7.41 -12.77 -33.37
C SER A 447 -7.52 -11.46 -34.14
N GLY A 448 -6.37 -10.88 -34.54
CA GLY A 448 -6.32 -9.62 -35.27
C GLY A 448 -6.27 -8.36 -34.38
N ILE A 449 -6.25 -8.54 -33.06
CA ILE A 449 -6.15 -7.46 -32.06
C ILE A 449 -5.00 -7.78 -31.09
N PRO A 450 -3.73 -7.61 -31.51
CA PRO A 450 -2.60 -7.67 -30.58
C PRO A 450 -2.84 -6.69 -29.43
N GLY A 451 -2.53 -7.13 -28.22
CA GLY A 451 -2.65 -6.28 -27.07
C GLY A 451 -2.08 -6.88 -25.79
N LEU A 452 -1.95 -6.01 -24.79
CA LEU A 452 -1.28 -6.29 -23.54
C LEU A 452 -2.01 -5.62 -22.38
N ARG A 453 -2.20 -6.35 -21.28
CA ARG A 453 -2.71 -5.77 -20.05
C ARG A 453 -1.57 -5.05 -19.31
N GLU A 454 -1.83 -3.82 -18.90
CA GLU A 454 -0.99 -3.07 -17.96
C GLU A 454 -1.80 -2.80 -16.69
N ILE A 455 -1.18 -3.06 -15.55
CA ILE A 455 -1.75 -2.87 -14.22
C ILE A 455 -0.90 -1.87 -13.48
N THR A 456 -1.42 -0.66 -13.29
CA THR A 456 -0.92 0.30 -12.33
C THR A 456 -1.47 -0.03 -10.95
N VAL A 457 -0.60 -0.49 -10.05
CA VAL A 457 -0.98 -0.93 -8.71
C VAL A 457 -1.24 0.28 -7.84
N ARG A 458 -2.48 0.39 -7.35
CA ARG A 458 -2.87 1.44 -6.40
C ARG A 458 -1.92 1.47 -5.20
N SER A 459 -1.55 2.67 -4.76
CA SER A 459 -0.60 2.91 -3.69
C SER A 459 -1.00 2.25 -2.37
N MET A 460 0.00 1.79 -1.62
CA MET A 460 -0.19 1.27 -0.27
C MET A 460 -0.28 2.37 0.81
N MET A 461 -0.17 3.65 0.44
CA MET A 461 -0.32 4.75 1.39
C MET A 461 -1.75 4.85 1.96
N GLY A 462 -1.86 5.52 3.10
CA GLY A 462 -3.12 5.67 3.84
C GLY A 462 -4.23 6.37 3.07
N ASP A 463 -3.87 7.31 2.20
CA ASP A 463 -4.84 8.10 1.45
C ASP A 463 -5.42 7.31 0.25
N PHE A 464 -4.75 6.23 -0.16
CA PHE A 464 -5.14 5.35 -1.26
C PHE A 464 -5.61 3.97 -0.76
N ALA A 465 -6.17 3.95 0.44
CA ALA A 465 -6.79 2.79 1.08
C ALA A 465 -5.85 1.61 1.39
N GLY A 466 -4.54 1.84 1.50
CA GLY A 466 -3.61 0.82 1.97
C GLY A 466 -3.60 -0.45 1.11
N ASN A 467 -3.49 -0.27 -0.20
CA ASN A 467 -3.68 -1.33 -1.17
C ASN A 467 -2.48 -2.28 -1.30
N ALA A 468 -2.78 -3.52 -1.69
CA ALA A 468 -1.81 -4.51 -2.16
C ALA A 468 -2.36 -5.23 -3.40
N GLY A 469 -1.55 -5.30 -4.45
CA GLY A 469 -1.87 -6.01 -5.69
C GLY A 469 -1.50 -7.50 -5.62
N LEU A 470 -2.40 -8.37 -6.07
CA LEU A 470 -2.27 -9.82 -6.00
C LEU A 470 -2.31 -10.41 -7.42
N LEU A 471 -1.13 -10.71 -7.98
CA LEU A 471 -0.98 -11.32 -9.29
C LEU A 471 -0.72 -12.82 -9.15
N SER A 472 -1.52 -13.66 -9.81
CA SER A 472 -1.32 -15.11 -9.89
C SER A 472 -1.01 -15.52 -11.32
N LEU A 473 -0.06 -16.44 -11.49
CA LEU A 473 0.24 -17.11 -12.76
C LEU A 473 0.19 -18.63 -12.57
N TRP A 474 -0.45 -19.32 -13.51
CA TRP A 474 -0.49 -20.77 -13.58
C TRP A 474 -0.40 -21.24 -15.03
N PHE A 475 0.12 -22.45 -15.20
CA PHE A 475 0.33 -23.01 -16.52
C PHE A 475 -0.82 -23.95 -16.86
N ASP A 476 -1.54 -23.64 -17.94
CA ASP A 476 -2.57 -24.50 -18.50
C ASP A 476 -1.93 -25.50 -19.47
N ARG A 477 -2.06 -26.78 -19.15
CA ARG A 477 -1.46 -27.87 -19.92
C ARG A 477 -2.23 -28.21 -21.18
N ASP A 478 -3.52 -27.85 -21.23
CA ASP A 478 -4.39 -28.14 -22.36
C ASP A 478 -4.10 -27.17 -23.50
N SER A 479 -4.01 -25.86 -23.21
CA SER A 479 -3.57 -24.84 -24.17
C SER A 479 -2.05 -24.78 -24.36
N TRP A 480 -1.28 -25.30 -23.39
CA TRP A 480 0.18 -25.15 -23.31
C TRP A 480 0.64 -23.69 -23.15
N GLU A 481 -0.14 -22.92 -22.39
CA GLU A 481 0.06 -21.49 -22.20
C GLU A 481 -0.04 -21.09 -20.72
N TRP A 482 0.63 -19.99 -20.38
CA TRP A 482 0.47 -19.35 -19.09
C TRP A 482 -0.82 -18.53 -19.04
N GLN A 483 -1.56 -18.72 -17.96
CA GLN A 483 -2.74 -17.97 -17.61
C GLN A 483 -2.43 -17.11 -16.38
N PHE A 484 -3.07 -15.95 -16.28
CA PHE A 484 -2.87 -15.05 -15.18
C PHE A 484 -4.13 -14.27 -14.83
N GLU A 485 -4.21 -13.82 -13.58
CA GLU A 485 -5.24 -12.88 -13.14
C GLU A 485 -4.70 -12.01 -12.01
N PHE A 486 -5.29 -10.82 -11.87
CA PHE A 486 -4.90 -9.81 -10.89
C PHE A 486 -6.11 -9.32 -10.10
N VAL A 487 -5.93 -9.18 -8.77
CA VAL A 487 -6.92 -8.56 -7.88
C VAL A 487 -6.24 -7.67 -6.85
N ASN A 488 -7.00 -6.76 -6.24
CA ASN A 488 -6.52 -5.86 -5.18
C ASN A 488 -7.00 -6.30 -3.80
N CYS A 489 -6.20 -6.01 -2.76
CA CYS A 489 -6.55 -6.20 -1.35
C CYS A 489 -6.15 -4.95 -0.56
N GLY A 490 -7.14 -4.13 -0.17
CA GLY A 490 -6.93 -2.91 0.61
C GLY A 490 -7.24 -3.07 2.09
N LEU A 491 -6.46 -2.41 2.95
CA LEU A 491 -6.75 -2.27 4.38
C LEU A 491 -7.85 -1.24 4.65
N GLY A 492 -7.85 -0.12 3.93
CA GLY A 492 -8.61 1.09 4.26
C GLY A 492 -7.67 2.24 4.64
N THR A 493 -8.20 3.33 5.18
CA THR A 493 -7.38 4.53 5.42
C THR A 493 -6.54 4.43 6.69
N GLN A 494 -5.47 5.23 6.76
CA GLN A 494 -4.60 5.35 7.95
C GLN A 494 -5.35 5.70 9.24
N HIS A 495 -6.51 6.36 9.15
CA HIS A 495 -7.33 6.71 10.31
C HIS A 495 -7.84 5.49 11.07
N ILE A 496 -8.15 4.40 10.37
CA ILE A 496 -8.56 3.14 10.99
C ILE A 496 -7.42 2.62 11.85
N TRP A 497 -6.21 2.58 11.29
CA TRP A 497 -5.02 2.10 11.99
C TRP A 497 -4.72 2.94 13.25
N TRP A 498 -4.76 4.27 13.13
CA TRP A 498 -4.57 5.17 14.27
C TRP A 498 -5.64 5.01 15.33
N PHE A 499 -6.91 4.96 14.94
CA PHE A 499 -8.02 4.80 15.87
C PHE A 499 -7.88 3.55 16.73
N VAL A 500 -7.56 2.41 16.12
CA VAL A 500 -7.39 1.14 16.85
C VAL A 500 -6.21 1.24 17.83
N HIS A 501 -5.04 1.70 17.38
CA HIS A 501 -3.86 1.74 18.25
C HIS A 501 -3.97 2.80 19.37
N ILE A 502 -4.65 3.93 19.12
CA ILE A 502 -4.95 4.92 20.17
C ILE A 502 -5.92 4.33 21.19
N LEU A 503 -6.96 3.62 20.74
CA LEU A 503 -7.89 2.94 21.63
C LEU A 503 -7.17 1.89 22.49
N ASP A 504 -6.34 1.06 21.89
CA ASP A 504 -5.53 0.05 22.58
C ASP A 504 -4.62 0.69 23.63
N PHE A 505 -3.97 1.80 23.27
CA PHE A 505 -3.12 2.57 24.18
C PHE A 505 -3.89 3.12 25.38
N ILE A 506 -5.08 3.72 25.14
CA ILE A 506 -5.97 4.20 26.20
C ILE A 506 -6.38 3.04 27.12
N THR A 507 -6.78 1.91 26.55
CA THR A 507 -7.18 0.71 27.29
C THR A 507 -6.06 0.21 28.19
N VAL A 508 -4.82 0.15 27.70
CA VAL A 508 -3.64 -0.24 28.48
C VAL A 508 -3.38 0.75 29.62
N ILE A 509 -3.41 2.06 29.36
CA ILE A 509 -3.20 3.09 30.41
C ILE A 509 -4.26 2.96 31.50
N VAL A 510 -5.54 2.90 31.13
CA VAL A 510 -6.64 2.75 32.08
C VAL A 510 -6.47 1.46 32.88
N GLY A 511 -6.01 0.37 32.24
CA GLY A 511 -5.70 -0.91 32.87
C GLY A 511 -4.58 -0.80 33.91
N ILE A 512 -3.48 -0.13 33.57
CA ILE A 512 -2.35 0.11 34.48
C ILE A 512 -2.80 0.96 35.67
N VAL A 513 -3.50 2.07 35.43
CA VAL A 513 -3.99 2.96 36.49
C VAL A 513 -4.95 2.21 37.42
N TYR A 514 -5.87 1.41 36.86
CA TYR A 514 -6.76 0.55 37.64
C TYR A 514 -5.98 -0.46 38.49
N GLY A 515 -4.98 -1.13 37.92
CA GLY A 515 -4.14 -2.11 38.61
C GLY A 515 -3.35 -1.51 39.76
N VAL A 516 -2.64 -0.40 39.51
CA VAL A 516 -1.86 0.33 40.52
C VAL A 516 -2.76 0.83 41.65
N TRP A 517 -3.89 1.45 41.31
CA TRP A 517 -4.81 1.99 42.31
C TRP A 517 -5.47 0.87 43.14
N SER A 518 -5.83 -0.24 42.50
CA SER A 518 -6.38 -1.42 43.20
C SER A 518 -5.36 -2.06 44.14
N ALA A 519 -4.09 -2.14 43.72
CA ALA A 519 -3.00 -2.63 44.56
C ALA A 519 -2.75 -1.69 45.76
N ALA A 520 -2.71 -0.38 45.53
CA ALA A 520 -2.52 0.62 46.59
C ALA A 520 -3.63 0.56 47.66
N LEU A 521 -4.89 0.33 47.26
CA LEU A 521 -5.99 0.15 48.20
C LEU A 521 -5.91 -1.17 48.97
N LYS A 522 -5.54 -2.27 48.32
CA LYS A 522 -5.28 -3.54 49.01
C LYS A 522 -4.15 -3.39 50.04
N ILE A 523 -3.07 -2.70 49.68
CA ILE A 523 -1.95 -2.44 50.59
C ILE A 523 -2.38 -1.55 51.76
N ARG A 524 -3.16 -0.48 51.54
CA ARG A 524 -3.71 0.33 52.65
C ARG A 524 -4.62 -0.46 53.58
N LEU A 525 -5.44 -1.36 53.03
CA LEU A 525 -6.30 -2.25 53.81
C LEU A 525 -5.50 -3.28 54.62
N VAL A 526 -4.42 -3.83 54.05
CA VAL A 526 -3.54 -4.81 54.72
C VAL A 526 -2.62 -4.16 55.76
N LEU A 527 -2.13 -2.94 55.51
CA LEU A 527 -1.27 -2.19 56.44
C LEU A 527 -2.04 -1.43 57.54
N GLY A 528 -3.37 -1.54 57.58
CA GLY A 528 -4.17 -1.00 58.69
C GLY A 528 -4.18 0.53 58.80
N PHE A 529 -3.97 1.25 57.70
CA PHE A 529 -4.04 2.73 57.67
C PHE A 529 -5.48 3.28 57.65
N ASP A 530 -6.45 2.58 58.25
CA ASP A 530 -7.72 3.18 58.63
C ASP A 530 -7.50 3.95 59.95
N GLY A 531 -7.02 5.17 59.79
CA GLY A 531 -6.96 6.14 60.87
C GLY A 531 -8.33 6.26 61.52
N ASN A 532 -8.34 6.08 62.84
CA ASN A 532 -9.47 6.24 63.74
C ASN A 532 -9.97 7.70 63.69
N GLY A 533 -10.75 8.02 62.65
CA GLY A 533 -11.36 9.31 62.42
C GLY A 533 -12.71 9.39 63.13
N ASN A 534 -12.67 9.92 64.35
CA ASN A 534 -13.78 10.31 65.21
C ASN A 534 -15.03 10.80 64.42
N LYS A 535 -16.04 9.93 64.23
CA LYS A 535 -17.34 10.34 63.69
C LYS A 535 -18.26 10.79 64.83
N GLY A 536 -18.26 12.09 65.08
CA GLY A 536 -19.31 12.78 65.81
C GLY A 536 -20.67 12.53 65.16
N GLY A 537 -21.64 12.12 65.98
CA GLY A 537 -22.94 11.64 65.54
C GLY A 537 -23.81 12.71 64.88
N LYS A 538 -24.57 12.28 63.86
CA LYS A 538 -25.89 12.83 63.55
C LYS A 538 -26.86 11.67 63.31
N LYS A 539 -27.86 11.57 64.19
CA LYS A 539 -28.99 10.64 64.09
C LYS A 539 -29.81 10.96 62.84
N GLY A 540 -29.84 10.03 61.87
CA GLY A 540 -30.83 10.00 60.79
C GLY A 540 -31.92 8.99 61.12
N LYS A 541 -33.19 9.42 61.10
CA LYS A 541 -34.39 8.61 61.33
C LYS A 541 -34.47 7.43 60.34
N LYS A 542 -34.64 6.21 60.87
CA LYS A 542 -35.13 5.05 60.11
C LYS A 542 -36.64 5.20 59.90
N VAL A 543 -37.09 5.14 58.66
CA VAL A 543 -38.47 4.83 58.30
C VAL A 543 -38.46 3.43 57.70
N THR A 544 -39.06 2.48 58.40
CA THR A 544 -39.28 1.10 57.96
C THR A 544 -40.62 1.03 57.25
N PHE A 545 -40.64 0.49 56.03
CA PHE A 545 -41.86 0.05 55.35
C PHE A 545 -41.93 -1.48 55.45
N GLU A 546 -42.92 -1.99 56.18
CA GLU A 546 -43.37 -3.38 56.09
C GLU A 546 -44.31 -3.54 54.89
N MET A 547 -44.03 -4.52 54.03
CA MET A 547 -44.98 -5.00 53.03
C MET A 547 -45.60 -6.31 53.52
N ILE A 548 -46.91 -6.30 53.74
CA ILE A 548 -47.72 -7.49 53.99
C ILE A 548 -48.25 -8.01 52.63
N PRO A 549 -48.09 -9.30 52.30
CA PRO A 549 -48.65 -9.87 51.07
C PRO A 549 -50.06 -10.42 51.32
N SER A 550 -51.01 -10.13 50.44
CA SER A 550 -52.27 -10.88 50.37
C SER A 550 -52.53 -11.40 48.97
N THR A 551 -52.56 -12.72 48.87
CA THR A 551 -52.84 -13.56 47.72
C THR A 551 -54.33 -13.62 47.36
N SER A 552 -54.60 -13.76 46.06
CA SER A 552 -55.73 -14.50 45.44
C SER A 552 -57.12 -13.87 45.60
N ARG A 553 -58.11 -14.01 44.70
CA ARG A 553 -58.32 -14.80 43.47
C ARG A 553 -59.67 -14.28 42.87
N VAL A 554 -59.97 -14.77 41.66
CA VAL A 554 -61.31 -14.93 41.04
C VAL A 554 -61.76 -13.88 40.00
N VAL A 555 -61.54 -14.25 38.74
CA VAL A 555 -62.33 -13.97 37.51
C VAL A 555 -63.50 -14.98 37.51
N PRO A 556 -64.75 -14.73 37.02
CA PRO A 556 -65.09 -14.40 35.61
C PRO A 556 -66.34 -13.48 35.44
N LYS A 557 -66.76 -12.97 34.28
CA LYS A 557 -67.16 -13.65 33.02
C LYS A 557 -67.60 -12.60 31.96
N LYS A 558 -67.35 -12.94 30.68
CA LYS A 558 -68.00 -12.59 29.38
C LYS A 558 -69.27 -11.71 29.41
N LEU A 559 -69.58 -10.85 28.42
CA LEU A 559 -69.92 -11.15 27.01
C LEU A 559 -70.24 -9.82 26.25
N THR A 560 -69.86 -9.73 24.95
CA THR A 560 -70.55 -9.06 23.79
C THR A 560 -71.03 -7.59 23.89
N GLY A 561 -70.99 -6.73 22.86
CA GLY A 561 -70.85 -6.92 21.42
C GLY A 561 -70.91 -5.57 20.65
N LYS A 562 -70.44 -5.64 19.40
CA LYS A 562 -70.74 -4.86 18.18
C LYS A 562 -71.28 -3.41 18.21
N ALA A 563 -70.59 -2.63 17.36
CA ALA A 563 -71.08 -1.78 16.25
C ALA A 563 -71.57 -0.34 16.53
N GLY A 564 -71.09 0.60 15.71
CA GLY A 564 -71.68 1.94 15.59
C GLY A 564 -70.75 3.00 15.00
N THR A 565 -70.77 3.14 13.67
CA THR A 565 -70.27 4.25 12.85
C THR A 565 -70.97 5.58 13.16
N SER A 566 -70.27 6.73 13.07
CA SER A 566 -70.63 7.90 12.23
C SER A 566 -69.84 9.16 12.57
N ASN A 567 -69.68 9.98 11.53
CA ASN A 567 -68.99 11.27 11.42
C ASN A 567 -69.56 12.37 12.32
N GLU A 568 -68.75 13.39 12.64
CA GLU A 568 -69.06 14.79 12.29
C GLU A 568 -67.87 15.73 12.54
N GLU A 569 -67.63 16.61 11.56
CA GLU A 569 -66.75 17.78 11.60
C GLU A 569 -67.33 18.87 12.52
N VAL A 570 -66.49 19.63 13.23
CA VAL A 570 -66.72 21.08 13.43
C VAL A 570 -65.38 21.84 13.43
N LYS A 571 -65.38 22.89 12.60
CA LYS A 571 -64.37 23.93 12.38
C LYS A 571 -64.11 24.84 13.60
N GLY A 572 -62.95 25.51 13.60
CA GLY A 572 -62.91 26.95 13.90
C GLY A 572 -62.01 27.43 15.05
N VAL A 573 -60.75 27.73 14.73
CA VAL A 573 -60.02 29.02 14.91
C VAL A 573 -60.41 29.94 16.09
N VAL A 574 -59.43 30.38 16.90
CA VAL A 574 -59.06 31.81 17.16
C VAL A 574 -57.64 31.90 17.79
N ASP A 575 -56.70 32.36 16.97
CA ASP A 575 -55.85 33.56 17.08
C ASP A 575 -55.14 34.04 18.39
N ARG A 576 -53.83 34.26 18.20
CA ARG A 576 -52.95 35.40 18.56
C ARG A 576 -52.79 35.91 20.00
N GLY A 577 -51.52 36.19 20.33
CA GLY A 577 -51.18 37.18 21.35
C GLY A 577 -49.70 37.32 21.71
N SER A 578 -48.87 37.63 20.73
CA SER A 578 -47.54 38.29 20.80
C SER A 578 -47.02 38.83 22.14
N LYS A 579 -45.76 38.54 22.45
CA LYS A 579 -44.63 39.47 22.29
C LYS A 579 -43.34 38.71 22.05
#